data_AF-A0A2G2KHL9-F1
#
_entry.id   AF-A0A2G2KHL9-F1
#
_cell.length_a   1.000
_cell.length_b   1.000
_cell.length_c   1.000
_cell.angle_alpha   90.00
_cell.angle_beta   90.00
_cell.angle_gamma   90.00
#
_symmetry.space_group_name_H-M   'P 1'
#
loop_
_entity.id
_entity.type
_entity.pdbx_description
1 polymer ?
#
loop_
_entity_poly.entity_id
_entity_poly.type
_entity_poly.pdbx_seq_one_letter_code
_entity_poly.pdbx_strand_id
1 'polypeptide(L)'
;MSIVDNLKSYFYNKSKEVAIEKSPEGICPNCWGKEEWDGNYYAFMKGNDGNPSTETYNTFIQDVARKLDKITLDKNTYLCTTCKLKYE
;
A
#
# COMPACT_ATOMS: atom_id res chain seq x y z
N MET A 1 11.87 7.66 3.50
CA MET A 1 10.77 7.96 2.56
C MET A 1 9.46 8.02 3.34
N SER A 2 8.46 8.76 2.84
CA SER A 2 7.13 8.75 3.46
C SER A 2 6.36 7.49 3.05
N ILE A 3 5.31 7.13 3.79
CA ILE A 3 4.41 6.02 3.41
C ILE A 3 3.81 6.24 2.02
N VAL A 4 3.52 7.50 1.66
CA VAL A 4 3.01 7.87 0.34
C VAL A 4 4.03 7.57 -0.76
N ASP A 5 5.31 7.87 -0.53
CA ASP A 5 6.38 7.54 -1.48
C ASP A 5 6.56 6.02 -1.63
N ASN A 6 6.49 5.29 -0.51
CA ASN A 6 6.58 3.83 -0.50
C ASN A 6 5.43 3.19 -1.28
N LEU A 7 4.21 3.71 -1.14
CA LEU A 7 3.05 3.27 -1.91
C LEU A 7 3.20 3.54 -3.42
N LYS A 8 3.64 4.75 -3.78
CA LYS A 8 3.87 5.11 -5.19
C LYS A 8 4.90 4.20 -5.83
N SER A 9 6.01 3.96 -5.13
CA SER A 9 7.07 3.04 -5.57
C SER A 9 6.54 1.61 -5.74
N TYR A 10 5.77 1.13 -4.76
CA TYR A 10 5.17 -0.21 -4.79
C TYR A 10 4.28 -0.42 -6.02
N PHE A 11 3.30 0.45 -6.24
CA PHE A 11 2.37 0.32 -7.37
C PHE A 11 3.05 0.56 -8.73
N TYR A 12 4.06 1.41 -8.78
CA TYR A 12 4.87 1.62 -9.98
C TYR A 12 5.71 0.39 -10.34
N ASN A 13 6.33 -0.27 -9.36
CA ASN A 13 7.07 -1.51 -9.61
C ASN A 13 6.11 -2.65 -10.00
N LYS A 14 4.92 -2.67 -9.40
CA LYS A 14 3.83 -3.61 -9.71
C LYS A 14 3.32 -3.48 -11.14
N SER A 15 3.15 -2.26 -11.64
CA SER A 15 2.74 -2.03 -13.03
C SER A 15 3.83 -2.42 -14.04
N LYS A 16 5.08 -2.55 -13.59
CA LYS A 16 6.22 -2.98 -14.41
C LYS A 16 6.54 -4.47 -14.31
N GLU A 17 5.72 -5.25 -13.59
CA GLU A 17 5.93 -6.69 -13.38
C GLU A 17 7.30 -7.04 -12.76
N VAL A 18 7.95 -6.09 -12.09
CA VAL A 18 9.21 -6.32 -11.38
C VAL A 18 8.88 -7.02 -10.07
N ALA A 19 9.57 -8.14 -9.77
CA ALA A 19 9.38 -8.96 -8.56
C ALA A 19 9.01 -8.10 -7.33
N ILE A 20 7.73 -8.15 -6.96
CA ILE A 20 7.15 -7.22 -6.01
C ILE A 20 7.10 -7.91 -4.65
N GLU A 21 7.53 -7.20 -3.61
CA GLU A 21 7.32 -7.62 -2.24
C GLU A 21 5.82 -7.80 -1.93
N LYS A 22 5.50 -8.54 -0.86
CA LYS A 22 4.10 -8.82 -0.48
C LYS A 22 3.32 -7.58 -0.05
N SER A 23 4.00 -6.49 0.30
CA SER A 23 3.44 -5.21 0.68
C SER A 23 4.46 -4.09 0.49
N PRO A 24 4.03 -2.82 0.51
CA PRO A 24 4.94 -1.67 0.55
C PRO A 24 5.83 -1.67 1.80
N GLU A 25 7.04 -1.11 1.67
CA GLU A 25 7.97 -0.96 2.78
C GLU A 25 7.32 -0.19 3.96
N GLY A 26 7.47 -0.72 5.17
CA GLY A 26 6.93 -0.14 6.41
C GLY A 26 5.45 -0.48 6.69
N ILE A 27 4.82 -1.29 5.84
CA ILE A 27 3.43 -1.72 5.97
C ILE A 27 3.37 -3.20 6.35
N CYS A 28 2.48 -3.54 7.28
CA CYS A 28 2.23 -4.92 7.68
C CYS A 28 1.69 -5.75 6.50
N PRO A 29 2.39 -6.81 6.05
CA PRO A 29 1.97 -7.59 4.88
C PRO A 29 0.67 -8.37 5.10
N ASN A 30 0.37 -8.80 6.34
CA ASN A 30 -0.90 -9.48 6.61
C ASN A 30 -2.09 -8.53 6.56
N CYS A 31 -1.96 -7.34 7.15
CA CYS A 31 -3.01 -6.33 7.04
C CYS A 31 -3.15 -5.83 5.59
N TRP A 32 -2.04 -5.69 4.86
CA TRP A 32 -2.07 -5.35 3.44
C TRP A 32 -2.88 -6.36 2.62
N GLY A 33 -2.59 -7.64 2.79
CA GLY A 33 -3.30 -8.73 2.11
C GLY A 33 -4.75 -8.89 2.56
N LYS A 34 -5.02 -8.74 3.86
CA LYS A 34 -6.37 -8.88 4.43
C LYS A 34 -7.34 -7.81 3.93
N GLU A 35 -6.86 -6.59 3.75
CA GLU A 35 -7.64 -5.48 3.19
C GLU A 35 -7.70 -5.51 1.65
N GLU A 36 -7.05 -6.50 1.02
CA GLU A 36 -7.03 -6.70 -0.43
C GLU A 36 -6.62 -5.43 -1.20
N TRP A 37 -5.63 -4.68 -0.70
CA TRP A 37 -5.23 -3.39 -1.27
C TRP A 37 -4.77 -3.47 -2.72
N ASP A 38 -4.21 -4.61 -3.11
CA ASP A 38 -3.86 -4.90 -4.50
C ASP A 38 -5.12 -4.97 -5.38
N GLY A 39 -6.14 -5.69 -4.94
CA GLY A 39 -7.43 -5.77 -5.64
C GLY A 39 -8.11 -4.40 -5.73
N ASN A 40 -8.07 -3.62 -4.65
CA ASN A 40 -8.56 -2.24 -4.64
C ASN A 40 -7.83 -1.36 -5.67
N TYR A 41 -6.51 -1.49 -5.78
CA TYR A 41 -5.73 -0.77 -6.79
C TYR A 41 -6.10 -1.19 -8.21
N TYR A 42 -6.23 -2.49 -8.49
CA TYR A 42 -6.67 -2.96 -9.81
C TYR A 42 -8.08 -2.47 -10.16
N ALA A 43 -9.01 -2.48 -9.20
CA ALA A 43 -10.36 -1.96 -9.38
C ALA A 43 -10.35 -0.44 -9.67
N PHE A 44 -9.53 0.32 -8.92
CA PHE A 44 -9.33 1.74 -9.15
C PHE A 44 -8.78 2.04 -10.54
N MET A 45 -7.73 1.34 -10.97
CA MET A 45 -7.14 1.51 -12.29
C MET A 45 -8.16 1.17 -13.38
N LYS A 46 -8.90 0.07 -13.25
CA LYS A 46 -9.94 -0.33 -14.20
C LYS A 46 -11.07 0.70 -14.29
N GLY A 47 -11.49 1.28 -13.17
CA GLY A 47 -12.51 2.33 -13.13
C GLY A 47 -12.07 3.66 -13.75
N ASN A 48 -10.77 3.83 -14.01
CA ASN A 48 -10.18 5.00 -14.67
C ASN A 48 -9.57 4.64 -16.04
N ASP A 49 -10.02 3.55 -16.67
CA ASP A 49 -9.53 3.08 -17.98
C ASP A 49 -8.00 2.88 -18.03
N GLY A 50 -7.39 2.53 -16.90
CA GLY A 50 -5.95 2.35 -16.74
C GLY A 50 -5.14 3.65 -16.76
N ASN A 51 -5.77 4.82 -16.88
CA ASN A 51 -5.11 6.11 -17.01
C ASN A 51 -5.76 7.19 -16.12
N PRO A 52 -5.72 7.03 -14.77
CA PRO A 52 -6.21 8.06 -13.86
C PRO A 52 -5.39 9.34 -14.00
N SER A 53 -6.05 10.49 -13.87
CA SER A 53 -5.34 11.78 -13.77
C SER A 53 -4.43 11.80 -12.54
N THR A 54 -3.35 12.58 -12.58
CA THR A 54 -2.39 12.73 -11.48
C THR A 54 -3.08 13.09 -10.16
N GLU A 55 -4.09 13.96 -10.20
CA GLU A 55 -4.88 14.35 -9.02
C GLU A 55 -5.68 13.17 -8.45
N THR A 56 -6.39 12.45 -9.31
CA THR A 56 -7.17 11.25 -8.95
C THR A 56 -6.28 10.16 -8.34
N TYR A 57 -5.14 9.90 -8.97
CA TYR A 57 -4.16 8.94 -8.47
C TYR A 57 -3.59 9.36 -7.11
N ASN A 58 -3.17 10.62 -6.97
CA ASN A 58 -2.67 11.13 -5.69
C ASN A 58 -3.73 11.05 -4.59
N THR A 59 -4.99 11.34 -4.91
CA THR A 59 -6.11 11.25 -3.96
C THR A 59 -6.31 9.80 -3.49
N PHE A 60 -6.29 8.84 -4.42
CA PHE A 60 -6.35 7.41 -4.09
C PHE A 60 -5.20 7.01 -3.14
N ILE A 61 -3.96 7.35 -3.49
CA ILE A 61 -2.79 7.01 -2.66
C ILE A 61 -2.89 7.66 -1.27
N GLN A 62 -3.37 8.90 -1.17
CA GLN A 62 -3.56 9.56 0.12
C GLN A 62 -4.65 8.87 0.96
N ASP A 63 -5.75 8.43 0.36
CA ASP A 63 -6.81 7.68 1.05
C ASP A 63 -6.28 6.35 1.60
N VAL A 64 -5.54 5.62 0.78
CA VAL A 64 -4.84 4.39 1.21
C VAL A 64 -3.91 4.72 2.37
N ALA A 65 -3.01 5.69 2.22
CA ALA A 65 -2.04 6.07 3.27
C ALA A 65 -2.71 6.44 4.61
N ARG A 66 -3.85 7.13 4.60
CA ARG A 66 -4.63 7.44 5.82
C ARG A 66 -5.18 6.21 6.51
N LYS A 67 -5.59 5.19 5.74
CA LYS A 67 -6.02 3.89 6.29
C LYS A 67 -4.83 3.08 6.78
N LEU A 68 -3.67 3.26 6.15
CA LEU A 68 -2.43 2.59 6.54
C LEU A 68 -1.82 3.09 7.84
N ASP A 69 -2.09 4.33 8.24
CA ASP A 69 -1.63 4.91 9.52
C ASP A 69 -1.96 4.03 10.74
N LYS A 70 -3.01 3.21 10.64
CA LYS A 70 -3.41 2.25 11.68
C LYS A 70 -2.66 0.91 11.60
N ILE A 71 -2.09 0.55 10.46
CA ILE A 71 -1.46 -0.78 10.21
C ILE A 71 0.05 -0.70 9.95
N THR A 72 0.64 0.48 10.07
CA THR A 72 2.08 0.72 10.04
C THR A 72 2.79 -0.10 11.11
N LEU A 73 3.95 -0.66 10.73
CA LEU A 73 4.78 -1.41 11.67
C LEU A 73 5.55 -0.42 12.54
N ASP A 74 5.51 -0.61 13.85
CA ASP A 74 6.39 0.13 14.74
C ASP A 74 7.85 -0.27 14.43
N LYS A 75 8.70 0.70 14.10
CA LYS A 75 10.06 0.46 13.59
C LYS A 75 10.99 -0.21 14.61
N ASN A 76 10.66 -0.14 15.91
CA ASN A 76 11.49 -0.74 16.96
C ASN A 76 11.08 -2.20 17.24
N THR A 77 9.81 -2.53 17.06
CA THR A 77 9.26 -3.84 17.45
C THR A 77 8.78 -4.68 16.27
N TYR A 78 8.69 -4.09 15.07
CA TYR A 78 8.02 -4.63 13.89
C TYR A 78 6.64 -5.21 14.23
N LEU A 79 5.97 -4.59 15.20
CA LEU A 79 4.64 -4.97 15.65
C LEU A 79 3.62 -4.18 14.87
N CYS A 80 2.66 -4.87 14.24
CA CYS A 80 1.50 -4.20 13.67
C CYS A 80 0.52 -3.88 14.81
N THR A 81 0.20 -2.61 15.00
CA THR A 81 -0.72 -2.16 16.06
C THR A 81 -2.16 -2.62 15.82
N THR A 82 -2.54 -2.90 14.57
CA THR A 82 -3.89 -3.38 14.21
C THR A 82 -4.08 -4.88 14.39
N CYS A 83 -3.18 -5.72 13.88
CA CYS A 83 -3.34 -7.18 13.98
C CYS A 83 -2.53 -7.80 15.14
N LYS A 84 -1.74 -7.00 15.85
CA LYS A 84 -0.87 -7.39 16.97
C LYS A 84 0.13 -8.51 16.63
N LEU A 85 0.39 -8.73 15.34
CA LEU A 85 1.40 -9.66 14.88
C LEU A 85 2.76 -8.96 14.90
N LYS A 86 3.74 -9.68 15.43
CA LYS A 86 5.15 -9.32 15.38
C LYS A 86 5.75 -9.92 14.12
N TYR A 87 6.46 -9.10 13.35
CA TYR A 87 7.30 -9.55 12.25
C TYR A 87 8.75 -9.56 12.70
N GLU A 88 9.51 -10.59 12.29
CA GLU A 88 10.94 -10.77 12.54
C GLU A 88 11.74 -10.60 11.25
#